data_AF-A0A915EXE2-F1
#
_entry.id   AF-A0A915EXE2-F1
#
_cell.length_a   1.000
_cell.length_b   1.000
_cell.length_c   1.000
_cell.angle_alpha   90.00
_cell.angle_beta   90.00
_cell.angle_gamma   90.00
#
_symmetry.space_group_name_H-M   'P 1'
#
loop_
_entity.id
_entity.type
_entity.pdbx_description
1 polymer ?
#
loop_
_entity_poly.entity_id
_entity_poly.type
_entity_poly.pdbx_seq_one_letter_code
_entity_poly.pdbx_strand_id
1 'polypeptide(L)'
;MRVVSDPTSHHQRRYPSHKIANLVKSNGAQRMRGTMHAKAKFSSFDHSALDNRGLVSLPMQDFSLGGIEYKAYGSIFLIQNPAFYSRPSEVPDSILLWNGRVYNHQSSVSDTQYIVEKLTACDGSTDAIIRLFGPICGPFAFILVKRSAKRIFFGRDKFGRRSLVCNSDLSHLGSLCRSDDEIFTEVPASGIYVASATTGGGFRVDSWYPWSEDHLQFWLSHPFNAPVKSESVLSHSELRTLQHFDKHEPANILLSLLKEAVAVGVRPVAPTCQTCFKSGTKSSCLHTRIGVLFSGGLDSAVIAALADGCLPPDQPVDLINVAFQHLQRGNRRSKRRGGCDADNASQHKYASPDSAPDRQTALSSFEELRQLNPNRHWHLVL
;
A
#
# COMPACT_ATOMS: atom_id res chain seq x y z
N MET A 1 -8.55 -3.40 -1.56
CA MET A 1 -9.48 -4.16 -0.68
C MET A 1 -10.20 -3.21 0.27
N ARG A 2 -11.42 -3.54 0.71
CA ARG A 2 -12.24 -2.71 1.62
C ARG A 2 -13.31 -3.54 2.35
N VAL A 3 -13.64 -3.17 3.58
CA VAL A 3 -14.81 -3.60 4.36
C VAL A 3 -15.62 -2.36 4.74
N VAL A 4 -16.95 -2.45 4.60
CA VAL A 4 -17.89 -1.37 4.93
C VAL A 4 -19.09 -1.92 5.69
N SER A 5 -19.51 -1.28 6.80
CA SER A 5 -20.79 -1.61 7.45
C SER A 5 -21.97 -0.90 6.78
N ASP A 6 -23.11 -1.59 6.67
CA ASP A 6 -24.38 -1.01 6.22
C ASP A 6 -25.12 -0.39 7.43
N PRO A 7 -25.41 0.93 7.46
CA PRO A 7 -26.16 1.51 8.55
C PRO A 7 -27.63 1.08 8.49
N THR A 8 -28.02 0.09 9.31
CA THR A 8 -29.45 -0.15 9.61
C THR A 8 -30.01 1.04 10.39
N SER A 9 -31.11 1.58 9.88
CA SER A 9 -31.75 2.82 10.33
C SER A 9 -31.96 2.92 11.85
N HIS A 10 -31.21 3.81 12.50
CA HIS A 10 -31.73 4.64 13.60
C HIS A 10 -31.19 6.06 13.44
N HIS A 11 -31.95 6.87 12.71
CA HIS A 11 -31.70 8.31 12.60
C HIS A 11 -31.90 8.99 13.96
N GLN A 12 -30.83 9.45 14.58
CA GLN A 12 -30.82 10.77 15.22
C GLN A 12 -29.72 11.62 14.56
N ARG A 13 -30.12 12.41 13.57
CA ARG A 13 -29.29 13.46 12.98
C ARG A 13 -29.03 14.54 14.03
N ARG A 14 -27.75 14.86 14.28
CA ARG A 14 -27.32 16.20 14.69
C ARG A 14 -25.95 16.51 14.12
N TYR A 15 -25.91 17.50 13.22
CA TYR A 15 -24.79 18.41 12.96
C TYR A 15 -25.42 19.73 12.43
N PRO A 16 -24.74 20.90 12.49
CA PRO A 16 -23.38 21.16 12.98
C PRO A 16 -23.28 22.36 13.96
N SER A 17 -22.22 22.42 14.77
CA SER A 17 -21.70 23.72 15.24
C SER A 17 -20.23 23.67 15.73
N HIS A 18 -19.39 24.32 14.92
CA HIS A 18 -18.24 25.16 15.28
C HIS A 18 -16.94 24.56 15.83
N LYS A 19 -15.92 24.64 14.96
CA LYS A 19 -14.56 25.18 15.19
C LYS A 19 -14.26 25.62 16.63
N ILE A 20 -13.25 24.97 17.19
CA ILE A 20 -12.20 25.48 18.09
C ILE A 20 -12.53 26.83 18.78
N ALA A 21 -12.86 26.72 20.06
CA ALA A 21 -12.62 27.64 21.17
C ALA A 21 -12.42 29.14 20.84
N ASN A 22 -13.42 29.97 21.18
CA ASN A 22 -13.24 31.25 21.88
C ASN A 22 -14.59 31.91 22.24
N LEU A 23 -14.62 32.53 23.42
CA LEU A 23 -15.63 33.46 23.99
C LEU A 23 -16.95 32.92 24.60
N VAL A 24 -16.90 32.77 25.94
CA VAL A 24 -17.72 33.45 26.97
C VAL A 24 -19.03 34.16 26.54
N LYS A 25 -20.12 33.75 27.20
CA LYS A 25 -21.40 34.45 27.52
C LYS A 25 -22.45 34.69 26.41
N SER A 26 -23.63 34.13 26.71
CA SER A 26 -24.97 34.76 26.75
C SER A 26 -26.07 34.18 25.84
N ASN A 27 -27.14 33.76 26.53
CA ASN A 27 -28.58 33.82 26.21
C ASN A 27 -29.18 33.28 24.90
N GLY A 28 -30.24 32.48 25.05
CA GLY A 28 -31.54 32.83 24.45
C GLY A 28 -32.17 31.86 23.44
N ALA A 29 -33.05 30.99 23.96
CA ALA A 29 -34.38 30.57 23.46
C ALA A 29 -34.73 30.39 21.94
N GLN A 30 -35.40 29.25 21.69
CA GLN A 30 -36.68 29.05 20.96
C GLN A 30 -36.75 28.63 19.45
N ARG A 31 -37.37 27.44 19.27
CA ARG A 31 -38.57 27.10 18.44
C ARG A 31 -38.45 26.52 17.01
N MET A 32 -38.83 25.23 16.94
CA MET A 32 -39.86 24.53 16.11
C MET A 32 -39.86 24.49 14.55
N ARG A 33 -39.99 23.23 14.09
CA ARG A 33 -40.85 22.61 13.05
C ARG A 33 -40.45 22.66 11.57
N GLY A 34 -40.47 21.46 10.96
CA GLY A 34 -40.50 21.22 9.52
C GLY A 34 -40.09 19.78 9.16
N THR A 35 -41.02 18.84 9.19
CA THR A 35 -40.85 17.46 8.69
C THR A 35 -41.02 17.43 7.17
N MET A 36 -40.00 16.94 6.44
CA MET A 36 -40.15 16.44 5.07
C MET A 36 -39.41 15.11 4.93
N HIS A 37 -40.15 14.11 4.44
CA HIS A 37 -39.65 12.77 4.14
C HIS A 37 -38.57 12.81 3.06
N ALA A 38 -37.33 12.51 3.43
CA ALA A 38 -36.25 12.20 2.49
C ALA A 38 -36.10 10.68 2.39
N LYS A 39 -36.52 10.12 1.25
CA LYS A 39 -36.04 8.80 0.79
C LYS A 39 -34.52 8.87 0.69
N ALA A 40 -33.81 8.16 1.56
CA ALA A 40 -32.35 8.12 1.54
C ALA A 40 -31.90 7.44 0.24
N LYS A 41 -31.27 8.22 -0.64
CA LYS A 41 -30.47 7.70 -1.75
C LYS A 41 -29.35 6.89 -1.14
N PHE A 42 -29.29 5.60 -1.47
CA PHE A 42 -28.05 4.84 -1.53
C PHE A 42 -27.01 5.74 -2.20
N SER A 43 -25.92 6.10 -1.51
CA SER A 43 -24.72 6.47 -2.25
C SER A 43 -24.23 5.17 -2.85
N SER A 44 -24.54 4.93 -4.12
CA SER A 44 -23.94 3.86 -4.89
C SER A 44 -22.43 3.97 -4.71
N PHE A 45 -21.84 2.99 -4.01
CA PHE A 45 -20.40 3.00 -3.80
C PHE A 45 -19.73 2.86 -5.16
N ASP A 46 -19.04 3.90 -5.58
CA ASP A 46 -18.24 3.87 -6.79
C ASP A 46 -16.98 3.03 -6.51
N HIS A 47 -16.88 1.85 -7.10
CA HIS A 47 -15.73 0.96 -6.96
C HIS A 47 -14.56 1.33 -7.89
N SER A 48 -14.76 2.26 -8.84
CA SER A 48 -13.82 2.57 -9.93
C SER A 48 -12.39 2.91 -9.49
N ALA A 49 -12.20 3.63 -8.38
CA ALA A 49 -10.87 4.00 -7.90
C ALA A 49 -10.11 2.81 -7.29
N LEU A 50 -10.82 1.79 -6.79
CA LEU A 50 -10.20 0.54 -6.35
C LEU A 50 -9.89 -0.37 -7.55
N ASP A 51 -10.60 -0.21 -8.66
CA ASP A 51 -10.30 -0.89 -9.92
C ASP A 51 -8.99 -0.38 -10.53
N ASN A 52 -8.66 0.90 -10.33
CA ASN A 52 -7.33 1.41 -10.71
C ASN A 52 -6.16 0.76 -9.93
N ARG A 53 -6.45 0.11 -8.79
CA ARG A 53 -5.45 -0.64 -8.00
C ARG A 53 -5.36 -2.12 -8.37
N GLY A 54 -6.18 -2.63 -9.29
CA GLY A 54 -6.24 -4.05 -9.65
C GLY A 54 -6.77 -4.24 -11.06
N LEU A 55 -6.07 -5.00 -11.90
CA LEU A 55 -6.50 -5.29 -13.27
C LEU A 55 -7.89 -5.95 -13.36
N VAL A 56 -8.31 -6.67 -12.31
CA VAL A 56 -9.60 -7.37 -12.24
C VAL A 56 -10.31 -7.06 -10.94
N SER A 57 -11.53 -6.54 -11.03
CA SER A 57 -12.45 -6.35 -9.91
C SER A 57 -13.07 -7.68 -9.48
N LEU A 58 -13.12 -7.93 -8.17
CA LEU A 58 -13.83 -9.09 -7.63
C LEU A 58 -15.29 -8.75 -7.31
N PRO A 59 -16.21 -9.72 -7.37
CA PRO A 59 -17.57 -9.50 -6.92
C PRO A 59 -17.57 -9.11 -5.44
N MET A 60 -18.42 -8.14 -5.10
CA MET A 60 -18.66 -7.75 -3.73
C MET A 60 -19.27 -8.92 -2.96
N GLN A 61 -18.85 -9.08 -1.70
CA GLN A 61 -19.32 -10.14 -0.82
C GLN A 61 -20.00 -9.52 0.39
N ASP A 62 -21.29 -9.77 0.53
CA ASP A 62 -22.06 -9.38 1.70
C ASP A 62 -21.88 -10.43 2.81
N PHE A 63 -21.78 -9.98 4.06
CA PHE A 63 -21.67 -10.84 5.23
C PHE A 63 -22.21 -10.15 6.48
N SER A 64 -22.71 -10.96 7.43
CA SER A 64 -23.27 -10.45 8.68
C SER A 64 -22.35 -10.79 9.87
N LEU A 65 -22.09 -9.82 10.75
CA LEU A 65 -21.46 -10.05 12.05
C LEU A 65 -22.33 -9.47 13.15
N GLY A 66 -22.80 -10.31 14.07
CA GLY A 66 -23.60 -9.84 15.21
C GLY A 66 -24.91 -9.16 14.83
N GLY A 67 -25.49 -9.47 13.66
CA GLY A 67 -26.73 -8.87 13.16
C GLY A 67 -26.53 -7.57 12.39
N ILE A 68 -25.28 -7.15 12.16
CA ILE A 68 -24.93 -6.01 11.31
C ILE A 68 -24.42 -6.53 9.98
N GLU A 69 -24.93 -5.96 8.90
CA GLU A 69 -24.51 -6.28 7.54
C GLU A 69 -23.26 -5.50 7.16
N TYR A 70 -22.33 -6.19 6.52
CA TYR A 70 -21.08 -5.65 6.02
C TYR A 70 -20.85 -6.08 4.58
N LYS A 71 -20.06 -5.29 3.86
CA LYS A 71 -19.70 -5.54 2.46
C LYS A 71 -18.18 -5.59 2.34
N ALA A 72 -17.67 -6.68 1.80
CA ALA A 72 -16.26 -6.87 1.47
C ALA A 72 -16.03 -6.69 -0.04
N TYR A 73 -14.99 -5.95 -0.40
CA TYR A 73 -14.62 -5.68 -1.78
C TYR A 73 -13.11 -5.84 -2.01
N GLY A 74 -12.73 -6.46 -3.13
CA GLY A 74 -11.34 -6.68 -3.53
C GLY A 74 -11.13 -6.42 -5.02
N SER A 75 -9.89 -6.10 -5.39
CA SER A 75 -9.41 -6.06 -6.77
C SER A 75 -8.04 -6.74 -6.82
N ILE A 76 -7.75 -7.48 -7.89
CA ILE A 76 -6.55 -8.32 -8.02
C ILE A 76 -5.61 -7.72 -9.07
N PHE A 77 -4.31 -7.67 -8.74
CA PHE A 77 -3.23 -7.43 -9.70
C PHE A 77 -2.60 -8.75 -10.12
N LEU A 78 -2.54 -9.01 -11.43
CA LEU A 78 -1.96 -10.23 -11.99
C LEU A 78 -0.43 -10.09 -12.11
N ILE A 79 0.29 -10.30 -11.02
CA ILE A 79 1.77 -10.38 -11.04
C ILE A 79 2.22 -11.85 -11.23
N GLN A 80 1.42 -12.81 -10.76
CA GLN A 80 1.64 -14.25 -10.89
C GLN A 80 0.61 -14.91 -11.84
N ASN A 81 0.89 -16.15 -12.25
CA ASN A 81 0.19 -16.91 -13.29
C ASN A 81 -1.35 -16.79 -13.20
N PRO A 82 -2.05 -16.33 -14.25
CA PRO A 82 -3.49 -15.99 -14.21
C PRO A 82 -4.45 -17.18 -14.01
N ALA A 83 -3.96 -18.41 -13.92
CA ALA A 83 -4.78 -19.63 -13.89
C ALA A 83 -5.49 -19.91 -12.55
N PHE A 84 -5.19 -19.18 -11.46
CA PHE A 84 -5.64 -19.58 -10.12
C PHE A 84 -6.06 -18.40 -9.21
N TYR A 85 -7.09 -17.63 -9.56
CA TYR A 85 -7.64 -16.66 -8.60
C TYR A 85 -9.15 -16.52 -8.71
N SER A 86 -9.86 -17.02 -7.69
CA SER A 86 -11.31 -16.93 -7.54
C SER A 86 -11.67 -16.24 -6.24
N ARG A 87 -12.41 -15.12 -6.32
CA ARG A 87 -13.11 -14.41 -5.20
C ARG A 87 -12.18 -13.96 -4.03
N PRO A 88 -12.66 -13.14 -3.06
CA PRO A 88 -12.05 -13.12 -1.74
C PRO A 88 -11.95 -14.58 -1.28
N SER A 89 -10.77 -15.01 -0.84
CA SER A 89 -10.56 -16.42 -0.54
C SER A 89 -11.39 -16.81 0.67
N GLU A 90 -12.53 -17.43 0.43
CA GLU A 90 -13.39 -17.98 1.48
C GLU A 90 -12.68 -19.18 2.11
N VAL A 91 -12.34 -19.01 3.37
CA VAL A 91 -11.98 -20.09 4.28
C VAL A 91 -13.24 -20.43 5.06
N PRO A 92 -13.48 -21.68 5.47
CA PRO A 92 -14.57 -21.98 6.39
C PRO A 92 -14.57 -20.99 7.56
N ASP A 93 -15.71 -20.32 7.77
CA ASP A 93 -15.91 -19.34 8.84
C ASP A 93 -15.08 -18.03 8.75
N SER A 94 -14.32 -17.80 7.66
CA SER A 94 -13.48 -16.59 7.54
C SER A 94 -13.45 -15.98 6.13
N ILE A 95 -13.28 -14.66 6.05
CA ILE A 95 -13.08 -13.92 4.79
C ILE A 95 -11.72 -13.23 4.86
N LEU A 96 -10.80 -13.58 3.96
CA LEU A 96 -9.51 -12.90 3.86
C LEU A 96 -9.52 -11.88 2.72
N LEU A 97 -9.25 -10.63 3.09
CA LEU A 97 -8.87 -9.57 2.17
C LEU A 97 -7.38 -9.33 2.33
N TRP A 98 -6.62 -9.55 1.26
CA TRP A 98 -5.16 -9.46 1.25
C TRP A 98 -4.69 -8.55 0.12
N ASN A 99 -3.84 -7.58 0.45
CA ASN A 99 -3.11 -6.77 -0.51
C ASN A 99 -1.62 -6.79 -0.14
N GLY A 100 -0.88 -7.73 -0.70
CA GLY A 100 0.52 -7.87 -0.35
C GLY A 100 1.25 -8.98 -1.08
N ARG A 101 2.51 -9.16 -0.69
CA ARG A 101 3.38 -10.23 -1.14
C ARG A 101 4.00 -10.92 0.08
N VAL A 102 4.22 -12.23 -0.04
CA VAL A 102 4.90 -13.03 0.98
C VAL A 102 6.23 -13.50 0.37
N TYR A 103 7.34 -13.12 1.00
CA TYR A 103 8.69 -13.34 0.49
C TYR A 103 9.37 -14.58 1.10
N ASN A 104 8.90 -15.03 2.26
CA ASN A 104 9.50 -16.13 3.01
C ASN A 104 8.85 -17.50 2.75
N HIS A 105 8.07 -17.67 1.68
CA HIS A 105 7.63 -18.97 1.20
C HIS A 105 8.16 -19.23 -0.22
N GLN A 106 8.54 -20.48 -0.49
CA GLN A 106 9.07 -20.92 -1.79
C GLN A 106 8.09 -21.84 -2.53
N SER A 107 6.82 -21.82 -2.17
CA SER A 107 5.83 -22.70 -2.78
C SER A 107 5.42 -22.21 -4.17
N SER A 108 5.01 -23.14 -5.03
CA SER A 108 4.46 -22.84 -6.35
C SER A 108 3.04 -22.27 -6.32
N VAL A 109 2.42 -22.25 -5.13
CA VAL A 109 1.10 -21.66 -4.92
C VAL A 109 1.22 -20.15 -4.74
N SER A 110 0.13 -19.44 -5.05
CA SER A 110 0.09 -17.99 -4.87
C SER A 110 0.23 -17.58 -3.40
N ASP A 111 0.72 -16.37 -3.17
CA ASP A 111 0.90 -15.79 -1.83
C ASP A 111 -0.42 -15.84 -1.02
N THR A 112 -1.57 -15.58 -1.68
CA THR A 112 -2.90 -15.67 -1.06
C THR A 112 -3.28 -17.10 -0.71
N GLN A 113 -3.05 -18.06 -1.62
CA GLN A 113 -3.34 -19.47 -1.39
C GLN A 113 -2.50 -20.02 -0.23
N TYR A 114 -1.23 -19.65 -0.15
CA TYR A 114 -0.35 -20.00 0.96
C TYR A 114 -0.94 -19.56 2.32
N ILE A 115 -1.46 -18.32 2.41
CA ILE A 115 -2.08 -17.82 3.65
C ILE A 115 -3.37 -18.58 3.96
N VAL A 116 -4.19 -18.85 2.95
CA VAL A 116 -5.47 -19.58 3.08
C VAL A 116 -5.26 -20.99 3.60
N GLU A 117 -4.27 -21.72 3.08
CA GLU A 117 -3.92 -23.06 3.57
C GLU A 117 -3.51 -23.03 5.05
N LYS A 118 -2.69 -22.04 5.44
CA LYS A 118 -2.29 -21.84 6.83
C LYS A 118 -3.48 -21.48 7.73
N LEU A 119 -4.40 -20.64 7.26
CA LEU A 119 -5.62 -20.28 8.00
C LEU A 119 -6.56 -21.48 8.15
N THR A 120 -6.66 -22.34 7.14
CA THR A 120 -7.50 -23.54 7.17
C THR A 120 -6.96 -24.60 8.16
N ALA A 121 -5.64 -24.69 8.29
CA ALA A 121 -4.99 -25.58 9.24
C ALA A 121 -4.94 -25.04 10.68
N CYS A 122 -5.29 -23.77 10.88
CA CYS A 122 -5.26 -23.09 12.17
C CYS A 122 -6.55 -23.40 12.97
N ASP A 123 -6.45 -23.49 14.30
CA ASP A 123 -7.61 -23.70 15.19
C ASP A 123 -8.56 -22.48 15.26
N GLY A 124 -8.18 -21.37 14.63
CA GLY A 124 -8.95 -20.14 14.56
C GLY A 124 -8.91 -19.31 15.84
N SER A 125 -8.08 -19.68 16.83
CA SER A 125 -7.85 -18.88 18.03
C SER A 125 -7.12 -17.58 17.68
N THR A 126 -7.32 -16.55 18.51
CA THR A 126 -6.63 -15.26 18.35
C THR A 126 -5.12 -15.43 18.30
N ASP A 127 -4.54 -16.19 19.25
CA ASP A 127 -3.09 -16.42 19.32
C ASP A 127 -2.56 -17.14 18.08
N ALA A 128 -3.26 -18.16 17.57
CA ALA A 128 -2.82 -18.87 16.39
C ALA A 128 -2.88 -18.01 15.10
N ILE A 129 -3.90 -17.16 14.95
CA ILE A 129 -3.98 -16.19 13.84
C ILE A 129 -2.83 -15.18 13.95
N ILE A 130 -2.57 -14.65 15.14
CA ILE A 130 -1.51 -13.67 15.38
C ILE A 130 -0.12 -14.28 15.08
N ARG A 131 0.13 -15.52 15.51
CA ARG A 131 1.36 -16.26 15.21
C ARG A 131 1.51 -16.62 13.74
N LEU A 132 0.42 -16.76 12.99
CA LEU A 132 0.46 -17.00 11.54
C LEU A 132 1.00 -15.77 10.78
N PHE A 133 0.53 -14.57 11.12
CA PHE A 133 0.95 -13.33 10.45
C PHE A 133 2.31 -12.80 10.94
N GLY A 134 2.69 -13.10 12.18
CA GLY A 134 3.97 -12.69 12.80
C GLY A 134 5.22 -12.88 11.92
N PRO A 135 5.48 -14.09 11.37
CA PRO A 135 6.67 -14.37 10.58
C PRO A 135 6.57 -13.94 9.12
N ILE A 136 5.47 -13.36 8.66
CA ILE A 136 5.31 -13.04 7.23
C ILE A 136 6.26 -11.91 6.84
N CYS A 137 7.22 -12.22 5.97
CA CYS A 137 8.13 -11.22 5.42
C CYS A 137 7.58 -10.71 4.09
N GLY A 138 7.37 -9.41 3.94
CA GLY A 138 6.98 -8.81 2.66
C GLY A 138 6.06 -7.60 2.85
N PRO A 139 5.79 -6.83 1.78
CA PRO A 139 4.88 -5.69 1.83
C PRO A 139 3.44 -6.21 1.84
N PHE A 140 2.66 -5.89 2.87
CA PHE A 140 1.27 -6.32 2.94
C PHE A 140 0.38 -5.39 3.75
N ALA A 141 -0.91 -5.45 3.45
CA ALA A 141 -2.01 -5.02 4.29
C ALA A 141 -3.09 -6.10 4.21
N PHE A 142 -3.76 -6.39 5.33
CA PHE A 142 -4.80 -7.40 5.36
C PHE A 142 -5.99 -7.02 6.24
N ILE A 143 -7.14 -7.62 5.94
CA ILE A 143 -8.32 -7.66 6.79
C ILE A 143 -8.82 -9.10 6.75
N LEU A 144 -8.81 -9.77 7.90
CA LEU A 144 -9.34 -11.11 8.09
C LEU A 144 -10.60 -11.02 8.94
N VAL A 145 -11.74 -11.35 8.35
CA VAL A 145 -13.01 -11.47 9.07
C VAL A 145 -13.13 -12.88 9.61
N LYS A 146 -13.41 -13.02 10.92
CA LYS A 146 -13.70 -14.31 11.57
C LYS A 146 -15.14 -14.29 12.07
N ARG A 147 -16.03 -15.04 11.39
CA ARG A 147 -17.48 -14.94 11.57
C ARG A 147 -17.94 -15.47 12.92
N SER A 148 -17.53 -16.67 13.31
CA SER A 148 -17.87 -17.29 14.60
C SER A 148 -17.48 -16.43 15.79
N ALA A 149 -16.31 -15.79 15.72
CA ALA A 149 -15.79 -14.91 16.76
C ALA A 149 -16.39 -13.49 16.73
N LYS A 150 -17.14 -13.13 15.67
CA LYS A 150 -17.68 -11.78 15.43
C LYS A 150 -16.59 -10.70 15.47
N ARG A 151 -15.41 -11.04 14.96
CA ARG A 151 -14.21 -10.20 15.03
C ARG A 151 -13.53 -10.06 13.69
N ILE A 152 -12.78 -8.99 13.55
CA ILE A 152 -11.82 -8.79 12.47
C ILE A 152 -10.41 -8.71 13.03
N PHE A 153 -9.45 -9.17 12.24
CA PHE A 153 -8.04 -8.97 12.42
C PHE A 153 -7.56 -8.11 11.26
N PHE A 154 -6.82 -7.05 11.51
CA PHE A 154 -6.33 -6.19 10.45
C PHE A 154 -5.00 -5.57 10.80
N GLY A 155 -4.24 -5.18 9.79
CA GLY A 155 -2.93 -4.60 9.99
C GLY A 155 -2.15 -4.54 8.70
N ARG A 156 -0.90 -4.10 8.83
CA ARG A 156 0.02 -3.88 7.72
C ARG A 156 1.41 -4.35 8.11
N ASP A 157 2.25 -4.61 7.13
CA ASP A 157 3.63 -4.99 7.36
C ASP A 157 4.40 -3.95 8.18
N LYS A 158 5.54 -4.37 8.75
CA LYS A 158 6.39 -3.61 9.68
C LYS A 158 6.81 -2.23 9.18
N PHE A 159 6.83 -2.02 7.86
CA PHE A 159 7.22 -0.76 7.24
C PHE A 159 6.05 0.02 6.63
N GLY A 160 4.83 -0.53 6.68
CA GLY A 160 3.64 0.12 6.13
C GLY A 160 3.70 0.29 4.60
N ARG A 161 4.31 -0.63 3.86
CA ARG A 161 4.51 -0.50 2.40
C ARG A 161 3.22 -0.57 1.59
N ARG A 162 2.12 -1.07 2.16
CA ARG A 162 0.79 -1.12 1.54
C ARG A 162 -0.22 -0.32 2.34
N SER A 163 -0.92 0.62 1.71
CA SER A 163 -1.91 1.49 2.38
C SER A 163 -3.04 0.70 3.04
N LEU A 164 -3.43 1.13 4.24
CA LEU A 164 -4.67 0.74 4.90
C LEU A 164 -5.14 1.93 5.74
N VAL A 165 -6.37 2.37 5.49
CA VAL A 165 -7.00 3.54 6.09
C VAL A 165 -8.34 3.15 6.69
N CYS A 166 -8.74 3.86 7.74
CA CYS A 166 -10.08 3.75 8.29
C CYS A 166 -10.65 5.10 8.72
N ASN A 167 -11.96 5.18 8.86
CA ASN A 167 -12.62 6.30 9.52
C ASN A 167 -12.67 6.08 11.04
N SER A 168 -13.20 7.06 11.77
CA SER A 168 -13.15 7.14 13.23
C SER A 168 -13.89 6.02 13.95
N ASP A 169 -14.97 5.49 13.38
CA ASP A 169 -15.78 4.40 13.95
C ASP A 169 -15.45 3.02 13.33
N LEU A 170 -14.43 2.97 12.47
CA LEU A 170 -14.04 1.80 11.69
C LEU A 170 -15.20 1.19 10.87
N SER A 171 -16.25 1.96 10.56
CA SER A 171 -17.30 1.53 9.62
C SER A 171 -16.79 1.44 8.18
N HIS A 172 -15.67 2.09 7.88
CA HIS A 172 -14.93 1.97 6.63
C HIS A 172 -13.47 1.62 6.92
N LEU A 173 -13.01 0.48 6.38
CA LEU A 173 -11.61 0.05 6.44
C LEU A 173 -11.17 -0.41 5.06
N GLY A 174 -10.12 0.15 4.49
CA GLY A 174 -9.68 -0.25 3.14
C GLY A 174 -8.40 0.42 2.68
N SER A 175 -8.03 0.19 1.42
CA SER A 175 -6.75 0.67 0.87
C SER A 175 -6.76 2.12 0.36
N LEU A 176 -7.92 2.79 0.31
CA LEU A 176 -8.11 4.15 -0.21
C LEU A 176 -9.23 4.87 0.55
N CYS A 177 -9.04 6.17 0.80
CA CYS A 177 -10.08 7.11 1.24
C CYS A 177 -10.91 7.55 0.03
N ARG A 178 -12.22 7.82 0.19
CA ARG A 178 -13.07 8.29 -0.92
C ARG A 178 -14.14 9.33 -0.55
N SER A 179 -14.31 9.69 0.73
CA SER A 179 -15.30 10.69 1.14
C SER A 179 -14.59 11.99 1.51
N ASP A 180 -15.00 13.11 0.91
CA ASP A 180 -14.51 14.45 1.25
C ASP A 180 -15.04 14.92 2.62
N ASP A 181 -16.11 14.32 3.11
CA ASP A 181 -16.79 14.72 4.36
C ASP A 181 -16.35 13.91 5.60
N GLU A 182 -15.58 12.83 5.42
CA GLU A 182 -15.10 11.99 6.53
C GLU A 182 -13.59 12.07 6.72
N ILE A 183 -13.17 12.20 7.99
CA ILE A 183 -11.77 12.16 8.36
C ILE A 183 -11.31 10.71 8.40
N PHE A 184 -10.46 10.34 7.44
CA PHE A 184 -9.76 9.06 7.46
C PHE A 184 -8.40 9.19 8.14
N THR A 185 -8.03 8.15 8.88
CA THR A 185 -6.70 7.98 9.47
C THR A 185 -6.04 6.76 8.86
N GLU A 186 -4.74 6.89 8.56
CA GLU A 186 -3.93 5.75 8.14
C GLU A 186 -3.73 4.81 9.33
N VAL A 187 -4.00 3.51 9.14
CA VAL A 187 -3.76 2.50 10.17
C VAL A 187 -2.25 2.40 10.40
N PRO A 188 -1.77 2.54 11.66
CA PRO A 188 -0.35 2.48 11.96
C PRO A 188 0.29 1.17 11.51
N ALA A 189 1.52 1.25 11.01
CA ALA A 189 2.33 0.10 10.64
C ALA A 189 2.99 -0.54 11.88
N SER A 190 2.22 -0.73 12.95
CA SER A 190 2.76 -1.01 14.28
C SER A 190 2.48 -2.42 14.77
N GLY A 191 1.54 -3.14 14.15
CA GLY A 191 1.20 -4.50 14.55
C GLY A 191 -0.08 -5.03 13.92
N ILE A 192 -0.68 -6.00 14.59
CA ILE A 192 -1.98 -6.56 14.25
C ILE A 192 -3.02 -6.04 15.25
N TYR A 193 -4.14 -5.57 14.74
CA TYR A 193 -5.27 -5.12 15.53
C TYR A 193 -6.38 -6.16 15.52
N VAL A 194 -7.02 -6.35 16.66
CA VAL A 194 -8.21 -7.19 16.82
C VAL A 194 -9.37 -6.29 17.19
N ALA A 195 -10.47 -6.42 16.44
CA ALA A 195 -11.64 -5.58 16.60
C ALA A 195 -12.93 -6.41 16.60
N SER A 196 -13.88 -6.06 17.47
CA SER A 196 -15.20 -6.69 17.53
C SER A 196 -16.26 -5.81 16.86
N ALA A 197 -17.24 -6.45 16.22
CA ALA A 197 -18.39 -5.76 15.65
C ALA A 197 -19.20 -5.03 16.73
N THR A 198 -19.66 -3.81 16.42
CA THR A 198 -20.48 -2.97 17.31
C THR A 198 -21.94 -2.94 16.85
N THR A 199 -22.88 -2.88 17.79
CA THR A 199 -24.34 -2.87 17.49
C THR A 199 -24.80 -1.65 16.70
N GLY A 200 -24.04 -0.55 16.72
CA GLY A 200 -24.33 0.67 15.96
C GLY A 200 -23.75 0.69 14.54
N GLY A 201 -23.16 -0.41 14.05
CA GLY A 201 -22.30 -0.41 12.88
C GLY A 201 -20.84 -0.14 13.24
N GLY A 202 -19.93 -0.43 12.31
CA GLY A 202 -18.48 -0.31 12.53
C GLY A 202 -17.85 -1.40 13.39
N PHE A 203 -16.67 -1.07 13.92
CA PHE A 203 -15.86 -1.96 14.74
C PHE A 203 -15.20 -1.20 15.88
N ARG A 204 -15.06 -1.85 17.04
CA ARG A 204 -14.25 -1.33 18.14
C ARG A 204 -12.97 -2.16 18.25
N VAL A 205 -11.82 -1.49 18.22
CA VAL A 205 -10.52 -2.14 18.46
C VAL A 205 -10.44 -2.57 19.93
N ASP A 206 -10.32 -3.88 20.16
CA ASP A 206 -10.24 -4.46 21.49
C ASP A 206 -8.78 -4.62 21.95
N SER A 207 -7.88 -4.99 21.04
CA SER A 207 -6.46 -5.18 21.35
C SER A 207 -5.53 -4.95 20.16
N TRP A 208 -4.26 -4.68 20.48
CA TRP A 208 -3.18 -4.46 19.52
C TRP A 208 -1.95 -5.31 19.88
N TYR A 209 -1.41 -6.03 18.90
CA TYR A 209 -0.24 -6.90 19.00
C TYR A 209 0.93 -6.29 18.22
N PRO A 210 1.88 -5.60 18.88
CA PRO A 210 2.94 -4.88 18.19
C PRO A 210 3.94 -5.80 17.49
N TRP A 211 4.53 -5.37 16.37
CA TRP A 211 5.52 -6.18 15.63
C TRP A 211 6.83 -6.42 16.38
N SER A 212 7.26 -5.45 17.20
CA SER A 212 8.46 -5.54 18.04
C SER A 212 8.35 -4.54 19.19
N GLU A 213 9.31 -4.58 20.11
CA GLU A 213 9.43 -3.59 21.18
C GLU A 213 9.61 -2.17 20.63
N ASP A 214 10.42 -2.00 19.58
CA ASP A 214 10.60 -0.69 18.93
C ASP A 214 9.28 -0.16 18.36
N HIS A 215 8.45 -1.03 17.78
CA HIS A 215 7.13 -0.62 17.30
C HIS A 215 6.21 -0.26 18.47
N LEU A 216 6.25 -1.00 19.57
CA LEU A 216 5.49 -0.65 20.76
C LEU A 216 5.88 0.75 21.23
N GLN A 217 7.17 1.00 21.48
CA GLN A 217 7.67 2.27 22.00
C GLN A 217 7.38 3.44 21.04
N PHE A 218 7.61 3.27 19.74
CA PHE A 218 7.39 4.33 18.76
C PHE A 218 5.91 4.67 18.58
N TRP A 219 5.03 3.67 18.62
CA TRP A 219 3.62 3.85 18.27
C TRP A 219 2.66 3.92 19.47
N LEU A 220 3.14 3.74 20.71
CA LEU A 220 2.29 3.72 21.91
C LEU A 220 1.52 5.04 22.10
N SER A 221 2.18 6.17 21.86
CA SER A 221 1.59 7.51 22.02
C SER A 221 0.73 7.96 20.83
N HIS A 222 0.70 7.18 19.75
CA HIS A 222 -0.07 7.53 18.56
C HIS A 222 -1.58 7.55 18.88
N PRO A 223 -2.37 8.56 18.44
CA PRO A 223 -3.79 8.68 18.79
C PRO A 223 -4.64 7.43 18.49
N PHE A 224 -4.26 6.68 17.45
CA PHE A 224 -4.90 5.40 17.10
C PHE A 224 -4.67 4.30 18.15
N ASN A 225 -3.50 4.28 18.81
CA ASN A 225 -3.10 3.23 19.75
C ASN A 225 -3.29 3.63 21.21
N ALA A 226 -3.29 4.94 21.52
CA ALA A 226 -3.45 5.46 22.87
C ALA A 226 -4.66 4.89 23.64
N PRO A 227 -5.85 4.68 23.01
CA PRO A 227 -6.99 4.08 23.72
C PRO A 227 -7.02 2.54 23.66
N VAL A 228 -6.08 1.89 22.97
CA VAL A 228 -6.11 0.45 22.68
C VAL A 228 -5.24 -0.31 23.67
N LYS A 229 -5.75 -1.43 24.18
CA LYS A 229 -4.96 -2.34 25.02
C LYS A 229 -3.84 -2.97 24.19
N SER A 230 -2.59 -2.71 24.56
CA SER A 230 -1.44 -3.42 24.00
C SER A 230 -1.33 -4.82 24.61
N GLU A 231 -1.06 -5.80 23.76
CA GLU A 231 -0.76 -7.18 24.11
C GLU A 231 0.74 -7.46 23.88
N SER A 232 1.17 -8.70 24.11
CA SER A 232 2.56 -9.11 23.90
C SER A 232 3.06 -8.82 22.49
N VAL A 233 4.29 -8.32 22.39
CA VAL A 233 4.97 -8.09 21.11
C VAL A 233 5.17 -9.40 20.34
N LEU A 234 5.03 -9.33 19.02
CA LEU A 234 5.25 -10.42 18.08
C LEU A 234 6.74 -10.56 17.83
N SER A 235 7.50 -10.91 18.88
CA SER A 235 8.95 -11.09 18.79
C SER A 235 9.28 -12.21 17.81
N HIS A 236 9.46 -11.84 16.56
CA HIS A 236 10.21 -12.61 15.58
C HIS A 236 11.50 -11.84 15.34
N SER A 237 12.62 -12.45 15.76
CA SER A 237 13.97 -12.03 15.40
C SER A 237 14.17 -12.20 13.89
N GLU A 238 13.57 -11.30 13.10
CA GLU A 238 13.53 -11.38 11.65
C GLU A 238 14.80 -10.88 10.96
N LEU A 239 15.71 -10.28 11.72
CA LEU A 239 17.09 -10.38 11.32
C LEU A 239 17.50 -11.82 11.62
N ARG A 240 17.35 -12.68 10.60
CA ARG A 240 18.43 -13.61 10.29
C ARG A 240 19.68 -12.73 10.10
N THR A 241 20.26 -12.26 11.20
CA THR A 241 21.68 -12.01 11.27
C THR A 241 22.22 -13.37 10.91
N LEU A 242 22.57 -13.57 9.62
CA LEU A 242 23.18 -14.78 9.14
C LEU A 242 24.23 -15.11 10.17
N GLN A 243 24.03 -16.22 10.89
CA GLN A 243 24.64 -16.39 12.20
C GLN A 243 26.17 -16.41 12.13
N HIS A 244 26.79 -16.43 10.95
CA HIS A 244 28.22 -16.25 10.74
C HIS A 244 28.43 -15.23 9.60
N PHE A 245 28.34 -13.94 9.90
CA PHE A 245 29.00 -12.95 9.06
C PHE A 245 30.48 -13.00 9.39
N ASP A 246 31.29 -13.42 8.41
CA ASP A 246 32.71 -13.20 8.51
C ASP A 246 32.92 -11.67 8.56
N LYS A 247 33.44 -11.16 9.68
CA LYS A 247 33.49 -9.72 9.99
C LYS A 247 34.38 -8.94 9.01
N HIS A 248 35.05 -9.64 8.12
CA HIS A 248 36.06 -9.10 7.23
C HIS A 248 35.49 -8.43 5.96
N GLU A 249 34.23 -8.66 5.56
CA GLU A 249 33.69 -8.08 4.30
C GLU A 249 32.20 -7.63 4.36
N PRO A 250 31.86 -6.58 5.13
CA PRO A 250 30.49 -6.07 5.25
C PRO A 250 29.88 -5.61 3.91
N ALA A 251 30.71 -5.13 2.97
CA ALA A 251 30.24 -4.69 1.66
C ALA A 251 29.69 -5.85 0.82
N ASN A 252 30.37 -7.00 0.82
CA ASN A 252 29.95 -8.19 0.08
C ASN A 252 28.68 -8.80 0.68
N ILE A 253 28.57 -8.76 2.00
CA ILE A 253 27.36 -9.13 2.73
C ILE A 253 26.18 -8.25 2.29
N LEU A 254 26.36 -6.93 2.34
CA LEU A 254 25.31 -5.99 1.94
C LEU A 254 24.91 -6.20 0.48
N LEU A 255 25.88 -6.37 -0.42
CA LEU A 255 25.63 -6.64 -1.83
C LEU A 255 24.81 -7.92 -2.04
N SER A 256 25.15 -8.98 -1.32
CA SER A 256 24.42 -10.26 -1.37
C SER A 256 22.97 -10.10 -0.87
N LEU A 257 22.78 -9.42 0.26
CA LEU A 257 21.45 -9.15 0.82
C LEU A 257 20.61 -8.28 -0.11
N LEU A 258 21.20 -7.23 -0.71
CA LEU A 258 20.52 -6.38 -1.69
C LEU A 258 20.16 -7.17 -2.95
N LYS A 259 21.06 -8.02 -3.44
CA LYS A 259 20.80 -8.89 -4.59
C LYS A 259 19.60 -9.79 -4.34
N GLU A 260 19.53 -10.45 -3.18
CA GLU A 260 18.38 -11.29 -2.84
C GLU A 260 17.09 -10.46 -2.65
N ALA A 261 17.18 -9.27 -2.04
CA ALA A 261 16.03 -8.38 -1.91
C ALA A 261 15.44 -7.95 -3.27
N VAL A 262 16.30 -7.63 -4.24
CA VAL A 262 15.88 -7.33 -5.62
C VAL A 262 15.33 -8.58 -6.30
N ALA A 263 16.01 -9.72 -6.13
CA ALA A 263 15.62 -10.98 -6.74
C ALA A 263 14.19 -11.41 -6.36
N VAL A 264 13.79 -11.23 -5.11
CA VAL A 264 12.45 -11.52 -4.62
C VAL A 264 11.36 -10.69 -5.34
N GLY A 265 11.70 -9.47 -5.76
CA GLY A 265 10.81 -8.61 -6.52
C GLY A 265 10.66 -9.03 -7.99
N VAL A 266 11.75 -9.48 -8.62
CA VAL A 266 11.80 -9.71 -10.07
C VAL A 266 11.56 -11.16 -10.50
N ARG A 267 12.01 -12.16 -9.73
CA ARG A 267 11.88 -13.60 -10.06
C ARG A 267 10.42 -14.06 -10.26
N PRO A 268 9.42 -13.59 -9.48
CA PRO A 268 8.05 -14.09 -9.58
C PRO A 268 7.25 -13.58 -10.79
N VAL A 269 7.85 -12.72 -11.63
CA VAL A 269 7.16 -12.16 -12.79
C VAL A 269 6.97 -13.22 -13.87
N ALA A 270 5.74 -13.32 -14.37
CA ALA A 270 5.36 -14.34 -15.36
C ALA A 270 6.25 -14.27 -16.62
N PRO A 271 6.60 -15.43 -17.23
CA PRO A 271 7.46 -15.49 -18.40
C PRO A 271 6.79 -14.99 -19.68
N THR A 272 5.53 -14.55 -19.63
CA THR A 272 4.79 -13.98 -20.78
C THR A 272 4.03 -12.74 -20.33
N CYS A 273 4.03 -11.68 -21.14
CA CYS A 273 3.24 -10.49 -20.84
C CYS A 273 1.75 -10.77 -21.08
N GLN A 274 0.87 -9.93 -20.52
CA GLN A 274 -0.58 -10.12 -20.61
C GLN A 274 -1.09 -10.15 -22.07
N THR A 275 -0.51 -9.33 -22.94
CA THR A 275 -0.88 -9.29 -24.38
C THR A 275 -0.52 -10.60 -25.07
N CYS A 276 0.71 -11.09 -24.91
CA CYS A 276 1.17 -12.35 -25.50
C CYS A 276 0.44 -13.57 -24.92
N PHE A 277 0.06 -13.52 -23.65
CA PHE A 277 -0.75 -14.54 -23.02
C PHE A 277 -2.14 -14.63 -23.68
N LYS A 278 -2.81 -13.49 -23.90
CA LYS A 278 -4.12 -13.42 -24.54
C LYS A 278 -4.09 -13.83 -26.02
N SER A 279 -3.02 -13.51 -26.75
CA SER A 279 -2.88 -13.86 -28.17
C SER A 279 -2.52 -15.33 -28.42
N GLY A 280 -2.32 -16.14 -27.37
CA GLY A 280 -1.99 -17.57 -27.51
C GLY A 280 -0.59 -17.85 -28.08
N THR A 281 0.24 -16.81 -28.22
CA THR A 281 1.64 -16.93 -28.65
C THR A 281 2.47 -17.56 -27.53
N LYS A 282 2.63 -18.89 -27.59
CA LYS A 282 3.41 -19.67 -26.62
C LYS A 282 4.93 -19.54 -26.79
N SER A 283 5.41 -18.98 -27.89
CA SER A 283 6.83 -18.82 -28.19
C SER A 283 7.38 -17.49 -27.65
N SER A 284 8.34 -17.59 -26.72
CA SER A 284 9.26 -16.55 -26.22
C SER A 284 8.79 -15.10 -26.41
N CYS A 285 7.99 -14.58 -25.49
CA CYS A 285 7.63 -13.17 -25.48
C CYS A 285 8.89 -12.32 -25.19
N LEU A 286 9.20 -11.37 -26.08
CA LEU A 286 10.37 -10.48 -25.95
C LEU A 286 10.01 -9.11 -25.38
N HIS A 287 8.76 -8.88 -24.98
CA HIS A 287 8.35 -7.62 -24.36
C HIS A 287 9.01 -7.42 -22.99
N THR A 288 9.32 -6.16 -22.66
CA THR A 288 9.73 -5.79 -21.32
C THR A 288 8.63 -6.12 -20.31
N ARG A 289 9.02 -6.71 -19.18
CA ARG A 289 8.12 -7.06 -18.08
C ARG A 289 8.51 -6.40 -16.76
N ILE A 290 9.75 -5.93 -16.68
CA ILE A 290 10.34 -5.29 -15.51
C ILE A 290 10.71 -3.87 -15.90
N GLY A 291 10.18 -2.91 -15.15
CA GLY A 291 10.60 -1.53 -15.20
C GLY A 291 11.27 -1.14 -13.89
N VAL A 292 12.33 -0.33 -13.97
CA VAL A 292 12.98 0.31 -12.84
C VAL A 292 12.70 1.81 -12.92
N LEU A 293 12.18 2.39 -11.84
CA LEU A 293 12.11 3.84 -11.71
C LEU A 293 13.54 4.37 -11.55
N PHE A 294 14.01 5.10 -12.57
CA PHE A 294 15.43 5.33 -12.79
C PHE A 294 15.74 6.82 -12.82
N SER A 295 16.21 7.36 -11.70
CA SER A 295 16.66 8.75 -11.62
C SER A 295 18.09 8.95 -12.12
N GLY A 296 18.85 7.87 -12.31
CA GLY A 296 20.30 7.89 -12.48
C GLY A 296 21.07 8.06 -11.18
N GLY A 297 20.39 8.34 -10.06
CA GLY A 297 21.03 8.32 -8.75
C GLY A 297 21.51 6.92 -8.38
N LEU A 298 22.51 6.86 -7.50
CA LEU A 298 23.18 5.64 -7.05
C LEU A 298 22.20 4.51 -6.70
N ASP A 299 21.16 4.81 -5.92
CA ASP A 299 20.20 3.79 -5.48
C ASP A 299 19.49 3.13 -6.68
N SER A 300 18.97 3.94 -7.61
CA SER A 300 18.27 3.41 -8.78
C SER A 300 19.21 2.69 -9.76
N ALA A 301 20.47 3.14 -9.85
CA ALA A 301 21.51 2.50 -10.65
C ALA A 301 21.92 1.13 -10.09
N VAL A 302 22.13 1.04 -8.77
CA VAL A 302 22.42 -0.22 -8.07
C VAL A 302 21.25 -1.19 -8.21
N ILE A 303 20.01 -0.74 -8.02
CA ILE A 303 18.83 -1.59 -8.20
C ILE A 303 18.73 -2.10 -9.64
N ALA A 304 18.96 -1.25 -10.65
CA ALA A 304 18.98 -1.66 -12.05
C ALA A 304 20.07 -2.72 -12.31
N ALA A 305 21.31 -2.46 -11.91
CA ALA A 305 22.42 -3.40 -12.07
C ALA A 305 22.18 -4.75 -11.36
N LEU A 306 21.60 -4.73 -10.16
CA LEU A 306 21.25 -5.95 -9.43
C LEU A 306 20.09 -6.71 -10.09
N ALA A 307 19.11 -6.00 -10.66
CA ALA A 307 17.99 -6.61 -11.36
C ALA A 307 18.46 -7.36 -12.61
N ASP A 308 19.43 -6.82 -13.35
CA ASP A 308 20.05 -7.51 -14.50
C ASP A 308 20.60 -8.89 -14.11
N GLY A 309 21.36 -8.97 -13.01
CA GLY A 309 21.92 -10.23 -12.50
C GLY A 309 20.89 -11.23 -11.97
N CYS A 310 19.60 -10.86 -11.93
CA CYS A 310 18.50 -11.71 -11.48
C CYS A 310 17.56 -12.13 -12.62
N LEU A 311 17.74 -11.59 -13.82
CA LEU A 311 16.85 -11.78 -14.96
C LEU A 311 17.51 -12.62 -16.07
N PRO A 312 16.74 -13.43 -16.83
CA PRO A 312 17.24 -14.13 -18.01
C PRO A 312 17.95 -13.16 -18.98
N PRO A 313 19.11 -13.47 -19.58
CA PRO A 313 19.89 -12.51 -20.38
C PRO A 313 19.15 -11.85 -21.55
N ASP A 314 18.15 -12.53 -22.11
CA ASP A 314 17.31 -12.08 -23.22
C ASP A 314 16.16 -11.15 -22.79
N GLN A 315 15.90 -11.01 -21.48
CA GLN A 315 14.81 -10.19 -20.93
C GLN A 315 15.12 -8.69 -20.99
N PRO A 316 14.41 -7.86 -21.76
CA PRO A 316 14.66 -6.41 -21.71
C PRO A 316 14.21 -5.80 -20.37
N VAL A 317 14.86 -4.69 -19.98
CA VAL A 317 14.55 -3.91 -18.78
C VAL A 317 14.33 -2.44 -19.15
N ASP A 318 13.18 -1.90 -18.76
CA ASP A 318 12.84 -0.50 -19.00
C ASP A 318 13.33 0.33 -17.81
N LEU A 319 14.08 1.39 -18.09
CA LEU A 319 14.53 2.38 -17.12
C LEU A 319 13.67 3.63 -17.30
N ILE A 320 12.78 3.90 -16.35
CA ILE A 320 11.77 4.95 -16.47
C ILE A 320 12.23 6.19 -15.71
N ASN A 321 12.64 7.23 -16.43
CA ASN A 321 13.05 8.50 -15.84
C ASN A 321 11.93 9.53 -16.00
N VAL A 322 11.65 10.27 -14.92
CA VAL A 322 10.75 11.41 -14.94
C VAL A 322 11.55 12.63 -14.50
N ALA A 323 11.59 13.65 -15.34
CA ALA A 323 12.25 14.91 -15.03
C ALA A 323 11.36 16.10 -15.40
N PHE A 324 11.39 17.12 -14.55
CA PHE A 324 10.62 18.34 -14.73
C PHE A 324 11.45 19.42 -15.42
N GLN A 325 10.75 20.30 -16.15
CA GLN A 325 11.36 21.54 -16.62
C GLN A 325 11.73 22.41 -15.41
N HIS A 326 12.95 22.94 -15.39
CA HIS A 326 13.38 23.87 -14.35
C HIS A 326 13.42 25.29 -14.91
N LEU A 327 13.16 26.27 -14.05
CA LEU A 327 13.32 27.68 -14.41
C LEU A 327 14.80 27.95 -14.66
N GLN A 328 15.14 28.48 -15.84
CA GLN A 328 16.48 28.99 -16.06
C GLN A 328 16.70 30.12 -15.05
N ARG A 329 17.68 29.93 -14.15
CA ARG A 329 18.19 31.04 -13.35
C ARG A 329 18.90 31.98 -14.30
N GLY A 330 18.17 32.93 -14.87
CA GLY A 330 18.75 34.04 -15.60
C GLY A 330 19.82 34.68 -14.70
N ASN A 331 21.01 34.93 -15.25
CA ASN A 331 22.08 35.65 -14.57
C ASN A 331 21.51 36.95 -13.98
N ARG A 332 21.13 36.96 -12.70
CA ARG A 332 20.87 38.19 -11.96
C ARG A 332 22.23 38.86 -11.77
N ARG A 333 22.74 39.51 -12.81
CA ARG A 333 23.73 40.57 -12.65
C ARG A 333 23.13 41.56 -11.65
N SER A 334 23.80 41.80 -10.55
CA SER A 334 23.42 42.80 -9.55
C SER A 334 23.20 44.14 -10.27
N LYS A 335 21.94 44.50 -10.55
CA LYS A 335 21.61 45.79 -11.14
C LYS A 335 21.89 46.84 -10.07
N ARG A 336 22.98 47.59 -10.25
CA ARG A 336 23.23 48.85 -9.53
C ARG A 336 22.00 49.77 -9.72
N ARG A 337 21.64 50.46 -8.64
CA ARG A 337 20.50 51.37 -8.50
C ARG A 337 20.38 52.37 -9.66
N GLY A 338 19.17 52.54 -10.18
CA GLY A 338 18.76 53.71 -10.97
C GLY A 338 17.81 53.37 -12.11
N GLY A 339 16.58 53.87 -12.04
CA GLY A 339 15.63 53.90 -13.16
C GLY A 339 14.31 53.18 -12.86
N CYS A 340 13.25 53.97 -12.70
CA CYS A 340 11.86 53.54 -12.74
C CYS A 340 11.47 53.24 -14.19
N ASP A 341 11.02 52.02 -14.47
CA ASP A 341 10.15 51.74 -15.62
C ASP A 341 9.32 50.49 -15.31
N ALA A 342 8.03 50.61 -15.62
CA ALA A 342 7.01 49.60 -15.48
C ALA A 342 7.23 48.42 -16.44
N ASP A 343 6.54 47.32 -16.15
CA ASP A 343 6.34 46.14 -17.00
C ASP A 343 7.59 45.31 -17.37
N ASN A 344 7.98 44.44 -16.45
CA ASN A 344 8.56 43.16 -16.80
C ASN A 344 7.81 42.07 -16.05
N ALA A 345 6.69 41.62 -16.63
CA ALA A 345 6.25 40.24 -16.43
C ALA A 345 7.44 39.36 -16.80
N SER A 346 8.18 38.89 -15.79
CA SER A 346 9.36 38.08 -15.96
C SER A 346 9.00 36.87 -16.82
N GLN A 347 9.44 36.89 -18.08
CA GLN A 347 9.40 35.75 -18.98
C GLN A 347 10.19 34.63 -18.28
N HIS A 348 9.48 33.79 -17.54
CA HIS A 348 10.01 32.61 -16.91
C HIS A 348 10.42 31.66 -18.04
N LYS A 349 11.69 31.75 -18.46
CA LYS A 349 12.25 30.87 -19.49
C LYS A 349 12.54 29.53 -18.83
N TYR A 350 11.74 28.53 -19.13
CA TYR A 350 11.98 27.16 -18.67
C TYR A 350 13.07 26.52 -19.52
N ALA A 351 13.97 25.78 -18.87
CA ALA A 351 14.98 24.98 -19.53
C ALA A 351 14.35 23.69 -20.08
N SER A 352 14.93 23.12 -21.13
CA SER A 352 14.48 21.83 -21.69
C SER A 352 14.52 20.75 -20.60
N PRO A 353 13.56 19.80 -20.56
CA PRO A 353 13.66 18.59 -19.74
C PRO A 353 15.00 17.85 -19.91
N ASP A 354 15.63 17.93 -21.09
CA ASP A 354 16.95 17.32 -21.38
C ASP A 354 18.08 17.91 -20.54
N SER A 355 17.91 19.15 -20.08
CA SER A 355 18.87 19.85 -19.23
C SER A 355 18.58 19.67 -17.74
N ALA A 356 17.54 18.92 -17.37
CA ALA A 356 17.26 18.64 -15.97
C ALA A 356 18.39 17.76 -15.38
N PRO A 357 18.89 18.06 -14.17
CA PRO A 357 19.96 17.29 -13.56
C PRO A 357 19.64 15.79 -13.44
N ASP A 358 18.41 15.44 -13.07
CA ASP A 358 17.96 14.05 -12.99
C ASP A 358 17.99 13.35 -14.36
N ARG A 359 17.70 14.10 -15.44
CA ARG A 359 17.74 13.57 -16.81
C ARG A 359 19.16 13.31 -17.26
N GLN A 360 20.07 14.24 -16.99
CA GLN A 360 21.49 14.12 -17.33
C GLN A 360 22.14 12.96 -16.56
N THR A 361 21.82 12.84 -15.28
CA THR A 361 22.30 11.74 -14.44
C THR A 361 21.76 10.40 -14.94
N ALA A 362 20.47 10.31 -15.28
CA ALA A 362 19.90 9.10 -15.88
C ALA A 362 20.58 8.72 -17.20
N LEU A 363 20.89 9.68 -18.08
CA LEU A 363 21.61 9.39 -19.33
C LEU A 363 23.02 8.84 -19.06
N SER A 364 23.78 9.46 -18.16
CA SER A 364 25.13 9.00 -17.79
C SER A 364 25.11 7.59 -17.19
N SER A 365 24.24 7.34 -16.21
CA SER A 365 24.15 6.04 -15.55
C SER A 365 23.58 4.95 -16.47
N PHE A 366 22.75 5.31 -17.45
CA PHE A 366 22.33 4.39 -18.50
C PHE A 366 23.50 3.93 -19.37
N GLU A 367 24.42 4.84 -19.73
CA GLU A 367 25.64 4.47 -20.46
C GLU A 367 26.53 3.55 -19.64
N GLU A 368 26.70 3.81 -18.34
CA GLU A 368 27.44 2.93 -17.42
C GLU A 368 26.81 1.52 -17.36
N LEU A 369 25.49 1.41 -17.24
CA LEU A 369 24.79 0.12 -17.23
C LEU A 369 25.00 -0.66 -18.55
N ARG A 370 25.00 0.02 -19.69
CA ARG A 370 25.29 -0.58 -20.99
C ARG A 370 26.73 -1.06 -21.12
N GLN A 371 27.68 -0.33 -20.52
CA GLN A 371 29.08 -0.75 -20.48
C GLN A 371 29.29 -1.95 -19.56
N LEU A 372 28.60 -2.00 -18.42
CA LEU A 372 28.67 -3.10 -17.46
C LEU A 372 28.10 -4.41 -18.02
N ASN A 373 26.98 -4.34 -18.75
CA ASN A 373 26.44 -5.50 -19.46
C ASN A 373 25.97 -5.14 -20.88
N PRO A 374 26.85 -5.32 -21.89
CA PRO A 374 26.53 -5.01 -23.28
C PRO A 374 25.45 -5.92 -23.91
N ASN A 375 25.21 -7.10 -23.34
CA ASN A 375 24.26 -8.07 -23.88
C ASN A 375 22.82 -7.80 -23.41
N ARG A 376 22.63 -7.02 -22.33
CA ARG A 376 21.31 -6.67 -21.83
C ARG A 376 20.66 -5.61 -22.71
N HIS A 377 19.42 -5.86 -23.09
CA HIS A 377 18.57 -4.88 -23.74
C HIS A 377 17.99 -3.90 -22.71
N TRP A 378 18.70 -2.79 -22.48
CA TRP A 378 18.23 -1.67 -21.66
C TRP A 378 17.42 -0.67 -22.50
N HIS A 379 16.21 -0.31 -22.07
CA HIS A 379 15.42 0.74 -22.70
C HIS A 379 15.28 1.92 -21.76
N LEU A 380 15.92 3.05 -22.06
CA LEU A 380 15.71 4.28 -21.31
C LEU A 380 14.44 4.99 -21.82
N VAL A 381 13.41 5.04 -20.97
CA VAL A 381 12.12 5.70 -21.22
C VAL A 381 12.17 7.08 -20.55
N LEU A 382 12.04 8.13 -21.36
CA LEU A 382 12.23 9.53 -20.94
C LEU A 382 10.94 10.32 -20.77
#